data_AF-A0A259PNQ2-F1
#
_entry.id   AF-A0A259PNQ2-F1
#
_cell.length_a   1.000
_cell.length_b   1.000
_cell.length_c   1.000
_cell.angle_alpha   90.00
_cell.angle_beta   90.00
_cell.angle_gamma   90.00
#
_symmetry.space_group_name_H-M   'P 1'
#
loop_
_entity.id
_entity.type
_entity.pdbx_description
1 polymer ?
#
loop_
_entity_poly.entity_id
_entity_poly.type
_entity_poly.pdbx_seq_one_letter_code
_entity_poly.pdbx_strand_id
1 'polypeptide(L)'
;WISYLDAVTRQIDQPVNARAITWRNAWQVFQMHPVTGWGWGQIGWGLEQTTLAGRLHPLPLDNIDNAHDLILQLLAETGLAGTLPVVIAALAWLWQIAQPWRAGLAGAARRIAALPALLAVAFIGLHSLVEYPLWYVYFLLVFAFVLGWSEGATAPAKQVIAPRRSLALQRGAGIAAGILALLLTAKAALDYARTAEIYSGDAEQGLLARQVAMHDNWFFVPLAQFAQAATVLPAPAAGRTQLQTDLALLDRSSHAWGDPGLLSRRMIVLLRLGETQKALDLARYTAHAFWRYAPQTATGFGALAAEAGLRGDPDVARIQAILRKAPVLRRIVVPRQ
;
A
#
# COMPACT_ATOMS: atom_id res chain seq x y z
N TRP A 1 19.43 1.75 1.40
CA TRP A 1 19.48 3.14 1.92
C TRP A 1 19.44 4.09 0.74
N ILE A 2 18.33 4.84 0.62
CA ILE A 2 18.22 5.94 -0.36
C ILE A 2 19.06 7.09 0.20
N SER A 3 20.06 7.56 -0.53
CA SER A 3 20.87 8.70 -0.07
C SER A 3 19.99 9.96 -0.02
N TYR A 4 20.29 10.89 0.88
CA TYR A 4 19.57 12.17 0.95
C TYR A 4 19.55 12.89 -0.40
N LEU A 5 20.67 12.83 -1.13
CA LEU A 5 20.77 13.33 -2.50
C LEU A 5 19.80 12.63 -3.45
N ASP A 6 19.68 11.31 -3.41
CA ASP A 6 18.72 10.58 -4.25
C ASP A 6 17.27 10.93 -3.85
N ALA A 7 16.98 11.13 -2.56
CA ALA A 7 15.66 11.58 -2.11
C ALA A 7 15.30 12.99 -2.62
N VAL A 8 16.23 13.94 -2.52
CA VAL A 8 16.05 15.31 -3.03
C VAL A 8 15.93 15.33 -4.56
N THR A 9 16.76 14.54 -5.26
CA THR A 9 16.71 14.45 -6.71
C THR A 9 15.39 13.84 -7.16
N ARG A 10 14.88 12.82 -6.47
CA ARG A 10 13.53 12.25 -6.70
C ARG A 10 12.45 13.30 -6.52
N GLN A 11 12.55 14.17 -5.50
CA GLN A 11 11.58 15.24 -5.25
C GLN A 11 11.58 16.28 -6.37
N ILE A 12 12.76 16.67 -6.89
CA ILE A 12 12.92 17.64 -7.98
C ILE A 12 12.50 17.04 -9.33
N ASP A 13 12.76 15.75 -9.54
CA ASP A 13 12.38 15.02 -10.76
C ASP A 13 10.87 14.66 -10.79
N GLN A 14 10.09 14.97 -9.74
CA GLN A 14 8.64 14.73 -9.78
C GLN A 14 7.98 15.66 -10.81
N PRO A 15 7.05 15.14 -11.64
CA PRO A 15 6.23 16.02 -12.45
C PRO A 15 5.43 16.96 -11.53
N VAL A 16 5.28 18.22 -11.94
CA VAL A 16 4.63 19.30 -11.18
C VAL A 16 3.19 18.94 -10.72
N ASN A 17 2.59 17.91 -11.31
CA ASN A 17 1.24 17.40 -11.02
C ASN A 17 1.21 15.95 -10.51
N ALA A 18 2.29 15.43 -9.91
CA ALA A 18 2.39 14.03 -9.47
C ALA A 18 1.18 13.56 -8.63
N ARG A 19 0.83 14.31 -7.59
CA ARG A 19 -0.34 14.02 -6.74
C ARG A 19 -1.65 13.94 -7.53
N ALA A 20 -1.90 14.90 -8.42
CA ALA A 20 -3.12 14.93 -9.22
C ALA A 20 -3.24 13.71 -10.14
N ILE A 21 -2.13 13.21 -10.69
CA ILE A 21 -2.10 11.99 -11.48
C ILE A 21 -2.41 10.76 -10.61
N THR A 22 -1.77 10.65 -9.44
CA THR A 22 -2.03 9.55 -8.48
C THR A 22 -3.50 9.53 -8.06
N TRP A 23 -4.06 10.69 -7.69
CA TRP A 23 -5.46 10.80 -7.30
C TRP A 23 -6.43 10.46 -8.42
N ARG A 24 -6.12 10.89 -9.65
CA ARG A 24 -6.92 10.52 -10.83
C ARG A 24 -6.91 9.01 -11.05
N ASN A 25 -5.76 8.37 -10.94
CA ASN A 25 -5.64 6.93 -11.10
C ASN A 25 -6.40 6.19 -9.97
N ALA A 26 -6.26 6.61 -8.71
CA ALA A 26 -7.02 6.05 -7.58
C ALA A 26 -8.54 6.21 -7.76
N TRP A 27 -8.99 7.35 -8.28
CA TRP A 27 -10.39 7.56 -8.63
C TRP A 27 -10.87 6.60 -9.73
N GLN A 28 -10.07 6.38 -10.77
CA GLN A 28 -10.39 5.41 -11.82
C GLN A 28 -10.46 3.98 -11.28
N VAL A 29 -9.58 3.63 -10.33
CA VAL A 29 -9.61 2.36 -9.61
C VAL A 29 -10.94 2.20 -8.87
N PHE A 30 -11.33 3.21 -8.07
CA PHE A 30 -12.62 3.23 -7.38
C PHE A 30 -13.81 3.06 -8.34
N GLN A 31 -13.80 3.73 -9.50
CA GLN A 31 -14.89 3.68 -10.47
C GLN A 31 -15.17 2.26 -11.02
N MET A 32 -14.20 1.34 -10.94
CA MET A 32 -14.41 -0.04 -11.38
C MET A 32 -15.16 -0.90 -10.35
N HIS A 33 -14.98 -0.64 -9.05
CA HIS A 33 -15.67 -1.35 -7.96
C HIS A 33 -16.16 -0.37 -6.88
N PRO A 34 -17.19 0.46 -7.18
CA PRO A 34 -17.56 1.58 -6.30
C PRO A 34 -18.20 1.16 -4.98
N VAL A 35 -18.78 -0.04 -4.89
CA VAL A 35 -19.45 -0.49 -3.66
C VAL A 35 -18.46 -1.10 -2.68
N THR A 36 -17.73 -2.13 -3.11
CA THR A 36 -16.86 -2.96 -2.26
C THR A 36 -15.37 -2.59 -2.36
N GLY A 37 -14.98 -1.80 -3.35
CA GLY A 37 -13.58 -1.59 -3.69
C GLY A 37 -12.91 -2.85 -4.23
N TRP A 38 -11.58 -2.78 -4.35
CA TRP A 38 -10.72 -3.87 -4.84
C TRP A 38 -10.28 -4.86 -3.75
N GLY A 39 -10.57 -4.56 -2.49
CA GLY A 39 -10.03 -5.26 -1.32
C GLY A 39 -8.88 -4.49 -0.67
N TRP A 40 -8.71 -4.71 0.63
CA TRP A 40 -7.66 -4.07 1.43
C TRP A 40 -6.26 -4.43 0.89
N GLY A 41 -5.42 -3.41 0.68
CA GLY A 41 -4.09 -3.56 0.08
C GLY A 41 -4.07 -3.93 -1.40
N GLN A 42 -5.20 -3.81 -2.13
CA GLN A 42 -5.31 -4.23 -3.54
C GLN A 42 -5.40 -3.07 -4.53
N ILE A 43 -5.05 -1.84 -4.13
CA ILE A 43 -5.03 -0.70 -5.06
C ILE A 43 -4.10 -0.96 -6.27
N GLY A 44 -2.95 -1.62 -6.07
CA GLY A 44 -2.05 -2.00 -7.15
C GLY A 44 -2.66 -2.97 -8.16
N TRP A 45 -3.54 -3.88 -7.70
CA TRP A 45 -4.33 -4.73 -8.60
C TRP A 45 -5.30 -3.89 -9.42
N GLY A 46 -6.00 -2.96 -8.78
CA GLY A 46 -6.86 -2.01 -9.47
C GLY A 46 -6.11 -1.17 -10.52
N LEU A 47 -4.90 -0.71 -10.24
CA LEU A 47 -4.08 0.07 -11.17
C LEU A 47 -3.71 -0.74 -12.43
N GLU A 48 -3.37 -2.03 -12.27
CA GLU A 48 -3.15 -2.92 -13.40
C GLU A 48 -4.40 -3.03 -14.28
N GLN A 49 -5.57 -3.27 -13.68
CA GLN A 49 -6.84 -3.38 -14.42
C GLN A 49 -7.26 -2.07 -15.08
N THR A 50 -6.93 -0.92 -14.47
CA THR A 50 -7.15 0.41 -15.05
C THR A 50 -6.35 0.60 -16.34
N THR A 51 -5.17 -0.03 -16.43
CA THR A 51 -4.34 -0.02 -17.63
C THR A 51 -4.98 -0.81 -18.76
N LEU A 52 -5.53 -1.99 -18.44
CA LEU A 52 -6.27 -2.81 -19.41
C LEU A 52 -7.47 -2.06 -19.98
N ALA A 53 -8.11 -1.20 -19.17
CA ALA A 53 -9.18 -0.33 -19.60
C ALA A 53 -8.72 0.90 -20.42
N GLY A 54 -7.41 1.07 -20.65
CA GLY A 54 -6.83 2.19 -21.37
C GLY A 54 -6.93 3.53 -20.63
N ARG A 55 -7.11 3.50 -19.31
CA ARG A 55 -7.40 4.69 -18.49
C ARG A 55 -6.22 5.14 -17.64
N LEU A 56 -5.25 4.27 -17.38
CA LEU A 56 -4.12 4.55 -16.49
C LEU A 56 -3.24 5.67 -17.05
N HIS A 57 -3.01 6.69 -16.25
CA HIS A 57 -2.00 7.71 -16.51
C HIS A 57 -0.64 7.25 -15.97
N PRO A 58 0.49 7.55 -16.64
CA PRO A 58 1.81 7.12 -16.18
C PRO A 58 2.04 7.53 -14.72
N LEU A 59 2.48 6.59 -13.87
CA LEU A 59 2.59 6.87 -12.44
C LEU A 59 3.83 7.74 -12.15
N PRO A 60 3.68 8.82 -11.40
CA PRO A 60 4.76 9.77 -11.14
C PRO A 60 5.68 9.36 -9.98
N LEU A 61 5.26 8.38 -9.18
CA LEU A 61 5.97 7.84 -8.02
C LEU A 61 6.13 6.33 -8.16
N ASP A 62 7.23 5.82 -7.62
CA ASP A 62 7.57 4.39 -7.62
C ASP A 62 6.70 3.55 -6.67
N ASN A 63 5.67 4.14 -6.06
CA ASN A 63 4.84 3.49 -5.04
C ASN A 63 3.41 3.32 -5.56
N ILE A 64 3.00 2.05 -5.72
CA ILE A 64 1.68 1.66 -6.24
C ILE A 64 0.72 1.20 -5.14
N ASP A 65 1.16 1.23 -3.89
CA ASP A 65 0.46 0.68 -2.73
C ASP A 65 -0.44 1.71 -2.02
N ASN A 66 -0.35 2.99 -2.40
CA ASN A 66 -1.12 4.05 -1.76
C ASN A 66 -1.45 5.25 -2.68
N ALA A 67 -2.65 5.81 -2.50
CA ALA A 67 -3.13 6.98 -3.22
C ALA A 67 -2.59 8.33 -2.67
N HIS A 68 -1.93 8.32 -1.50
CA HIS A 68 -1.54 9.51 -0.74
C HIS A 68 -2.70 10.48 -0.46
N ASP A 69 -3.90 9.92 -0.33
CA ASP A 69 -5.10 10.59 0.15
C ASP A 69 -5.95 9.49 0.79
N LEU A 70 -6.23 9.65 2.07
CA LEU A 70 -6.94 8.65 2.88
C LEU A 70 -8.32 8.31 2.30
N ILE A 71 -9.05 9.29 1.80
CA ILE A 71 -10.40 9.08 1.27
C ILE A 71 -10.32 8.33 -0.05
N LEU A 72 -9.44 8.74 -0.96
CA LEU A 72 -9.24 8.04 -2.23
C LEU A 72 -8.70 6.63 -2.02
N GLN A 73 -7.83 6.42 -1.04
CA GLN A 73 -7.35 5.09 -0.67
C GLN A 73 -8.49 4.20 -0.20
N LEU A 74 -9.30 4.68 0.76
CA LEU A 74 -10.44 3.91 1.28
C LEU A 74 -11.47 3.62 0.19
N LEU A 75 -11.72 4.58 -0.71
CA LEU A 75 -12.61 4.38 -1.85
C LEU A 75 -12.07 3.29 -2.81
N ALA A 76 -10.79 3.34 -3.15
CA ALA A 76 -10.17 2.36 -4.03
C ALA A 76 -10.22 0.94 -3.43
N GLU A 77 -9.91 0.79 -2.14
CA GLU A 77 -9.77 -0.52 -1.51
C GLU A 77 -11.07 -1.10 -0.94
N THR A 78 -11.95 -0.25 -0.41
CA THR A 78 -13.16 -0.69 0.31
C THR A 78 -14.46 -0.16 -0.29
N GLY A 79 -14.37 0.69 -1.31
CA GLY A 79 -15.51 1.34 -1.94
C GLY A 79 -16.29 2.21 -0.95
N LEU A 80 -17.53 2.51 -1.31
CA LEU A 80 -18.44 3.24 -0.43
C LEU A 80 -18.79 2.45 0.83
N ALA A 81 -18.82 1.11 0.76
CA ALA A 81 -19.19 0.25 1.88
C ALA A 81 -18.25 0.40 3.08
N GLY A 82 -16.93 0.51 2.85
CA GLY A 82 -15.96 0.77 3.91
C GLY A 82 -15.70 2.26 4.17
N THR A 83 -15.72 3.11 3.13
CA THR A 83 -15.40 4.54 3.27
C THR A 83 -16.48 5.31 4.04
N LEU A 84 -17.75 5.08 3.74
CA LEU A 84 -18.84 5.86 4.34
C LEU A 84 -18.91 5.71 5.86
N PRO A 85 -18.83 4.50 6.46
CA PRO A 85 -18.79 4.36 7.91
C PRO A 85 -17.65 5.15 8.57
N VAL A 86 -16.46 5.15 7.98
CA VAL A 86 -15.29 5.88 8.51
C VAL A 86 -15.54 7.39 8.47
N VAL A 87 -16.04 7.91 7.35
CA VAL A 87 -16.36 9.34 7.20
C VAL A 87 -17.49 9.74 8.15
N ILE A 88 -18.55 8.94 8.27
CA ILE A 88 -19.66 9.19 9.20
C ILE A 88 -19.17 9.19 10.65
N ALA A 89 -18.32 8.24 11.03
CA ALA A 89 -17.74 8.19 12.37
C ALA A 89 -16.88 9.43 12.67
N ALA A 90 -16.05 9.85 11.72
CA ALA A 90 -15.24 11.06 11.85
C ALA A 90 -16.10 12.33 11.99
N LEU A 91 -17.17 12.46 11.19
CA LEU A 91 -18.10 13.59 11.27
C LEU A 91 -18.90 13.57 12.57
N ALA A 92 -19.37 12.40 13.00
CA ALA A 92 -20.07 12.24 14.28
C ALA A 92 -19.16 12.57 15.47
N TRP A 93 -17.89 12.18 15.40
CA TRP A 93 -16.89 12.53 16.39
C TRP A 93 -16.63 14.05 16.43
N LEU A 94 -16.41 14.67 15.26
CA LEU A 94 -16.24 16.13 15.15
C LEU A 94 -17.45 16.89 15.72
N TRP A 95 -18.66 16.41 15.44
CA TRP A 95 -19.89 16.97 15.99
C TRP A 95 -19.91 16.88 17.51
N GLN A 96 -19.64 15.71 18.09
CA GLN A 96 -19.60 15.49 19.53
C GLN A 96 -18.57 16.39 20.23
N ILE A 97 -17.37 16.51 19.67
CA ILE A 97 -16.32 17.38 20.19
C ILE A 97 -16.71 18.86 20.11
N ALA A 98 -17.42 19.29 19.06
CA ALA A 98 -17.82 20.68 18.89
C ALA A 98 -19.00 21.11 19.79
N GLN A 99 -19.87 20.18 20.20
CA GLN A 99 -21.07 20.47 20.98
C GLN A 99 -20.81 21.21 22.31
N PRO A 100 -19.89 20.75 23.19
CA PRO A 100 -19.59 21.46 24.45
C PRO A 100 -19.08 22.90 24.26
N TRP A 101 -18.41 23.16 23.14
CA TRP A 101 -17.89 24.49 22.81
C TRP A 101 -19.02 25.42 22.36
N ARG A 102 -19.90 24.92 21.48
CA ARG A 102 -21.09 25.63 20.98
C ARG A 102 -22.08 25.97 22.08
N ALA A 103 -22.31 25.04 23.00
CA ALA A 103 -23.26 25.22 24.10
C ALA A 103 -22.69 26.05 25.28
N GLY A 104 -21.43 26.51 25.21
CA GLY A 104 -20.79 27.23 26.32
C GLY A 104 -20.50 26.37 27.55
N LEU A 105 -20.66 25.05 27.44
CA LEU A 105 -20.58 24.09 28.56
C LEU A 105 -19.14 23.67 28.90
N ALA A 106 -18.18 23.92 28.00
CA ALA A 106 -16.77 23.68 28.27
C ALA A 106 -16.16 24.88 29.03
N GLY A 107 -15.79 24.69 30.30
CA GLY A 107 -15.02 25.68 31.07
C GLY A 107 -13.63 25.93 30.46
N ALA A 108 -13.07 27.13 30.67
CA ALA A 108 -11.82 27.58 30.03
C ALA A 108 -10.64 26.60 30.20
N ALA A 109 -10.47 26.03 31.40
CA ALA A 109 -9.41 25.05 31.67
C ALA A 109 -9.54 23.76 30.82
N ARG A 110 -10.76 23.26 30.57
CA ARG A 110 -10.99 22.07 29.74
C ARG A 110 -10.75 22.35 28.26
N ARG A 111 -11.13 23.54 27.81
CA ARG A 111 -10.86 24.03 26.44
C ARG A 111 -9.35 24.07 26.18
N ILE A 112 -8.58 24.63 27.11
CA ILE A 112 -7.12 24.69 27.02
C ILE A 112 -6.51 23.28 27.04
N ALA A 113 -7.00 22.39 27.91
CA ALA A 113 -6.49 21.01 28.00
C ALA A 113 -6.77 20.16 26.75
N ALA A 114 -7.85 20.42 26.02
CA ALA A 114 -8.20 19.71 24.79
C ALA A 114 -7.47 20.23 23.54
N LEU A 115 -7.04 21.50 23.54
CA LEU A 115 -6.51 22.17 22.35
C LEU A 115 -5.31 21.46 21.71
N PRO A 116 -4.28 21.00 22.45
CA PRO A 116 -3.15 20.30 21.84
C PRO A 116 -3.56 19.02 21.12
N ALA A 117 -4.48 18.25 21.72
CA ALA A 117 -5.00 17.02 21.14
C ALA A 117 -5.78 17.31 19.86
N LEU A 118 -6.63 18.33 19.84
CA LEU A 118 -7.39 18.73 18.64
C LEU A 118 -6.47 19.21 17.51
N LEU A 119 -5.42 19.97 17.82
CA LEU A 119 -4.43 20.40 16.83
C LEU A 119 -3.67 19.20 16.25
N ALA A 120 -3.30 18.22 17.09
CA ALA A 120 -2.66 17.00 16.63
C ALA A 120 -3.59 16.15 15.73
N VAL A 121 -4.86 15.98 16.11
CA VAL A 121 -5.87 15.31 15.30
C VAL A 121 -6.03 16.02 13.95
N ALA A 122 -6.19 17.35 13.95
CA ALA A 122 -6.34 18.12 12.73
C ALA A 122 -5.09 18.01 11.85
N PHE A 123 -3.89 18.14 12.41
CA PHE A 123 -2.64 18.03 11.67
C PHE A 123 -2.49 16.66 11.01
N ILE A 124 -2.60 15.56 11.77
CA ILE A 124 -2.42 14.20 11.23
C ILE A 124 -3.54 13.88 10.23
N GLY A 125 -4.79 14.24 10.55
CA GLY A 125 -5.95 13.98 9.70
C GLY A 125 -5.88 14.72 8.36
N LEU A 126 -5.59 16.02 8.38
CA LEU A 126 -5.43 16.81 7.15
C LEU A 126 -4.18 16.41 6.37
N HIS A 127 -3.08 16.08 7.05
CA HIS A 127 -1.88 15.58 6.39
C HIS A 127 -2.16 14.25 5.68
N SER A 128 -3.04 13.40 6.23
CA SER A 128 -3.56 12.19 5.57
C SER A 128 -4.46 12.41 4.36
N LEU A 129 -4.85 13.64 4.04
CA LEU A 129 -5.57 13.94 2.79
C LEU A 129 -4.62 14.28 1.64
N VAL A 130 -3.32 14.46 1.92
CA VAL A 130 -2.31 14.82 0.90
C VAL A 130 -1.08 13.92 0.93
N GLU A 131 -0.89 13.24 2.04
CA GLU A 131 0.08 12.19 2.30
C GLU A 131 -0.62 11.04 3.01
N TYR A 132 0.12 10.07 3.53
CA TYR A 132 -0.44 8.84 4.12
C TYR A 132 0.08 8.55 5.54
N PRO A 133 0.25 9.55 6.44
CA PRO A 133 0.70 9.30 7.81
C PRO A 133 -0.18 8.29 8.54
N LEU A 134 -1.52 8.32 8.38
CA LEU A 134 -2.39 7.35 9.05
C LEU A 134 -2.25 5.90 8.55
N TRP A 135 -1.55 5.68 7.44
CA TRP A 135 -1.17 4.33 6.99
C TRP A 135 0.05 3.76 7.74
N TYR A 136 0.73 4.59 8.53
CA TYR A 136 1.84 4.18 9.39
C TYR A 136 1.38 4.00 10.83
N VAL A 137 1.67 2.82 11.40
CA VAL A 137 1.26 2.43 12.76
C VAL A 137 1.70 3.46 13.81
N TYR A 138 2.92 4.01 13.71
CA TYR A 138 3.41 4.97 14.70
C TYR A 138 2.65 6.32 14.69
N PHE A 139 2.13 6.75 13.54
CA PHE A 139 1.22 7.90 13.47
C PHE A 139 -0.20 7.52 13.86
N LEU A 140 -0.68 6.34 13.43
CA LEU A 140 -2.03 5.86 13.72
C LEU A 140 -2.27 5.70 15.23
N LEU A 141 -1.30 5.15 15.97
CA LEU A 141 -1.37 4.99 17.43
C LEU A 141 -1.40 6.35 18.14
N VAL A 142 -0.56 7.30 17.71
CA VAL A 142 -0.58 8.66 18.25
C VAL A 142 -1.92 9.33 17.97
N PHE A 143 -2.44 9.19 16.75
CA PHE A 143 -3.74 9.73 16.35
C PHE A 143 -4.88 9.16 17.21
N ALA A 144 -4.93 7.83 17.40
CA ALA A 144 -5.91 7.18 18.26
C ALA A 144 -5.83 7.67 19.71
N PHE A 145 -4.61 7.85 20.24
CA PHE A 145 -4.41 8.40 21.58
C PHE A 145 -4.93 9.83 21.71
N VAL A 146 -4.58 10.73 20.77
CA VAL A 146 -5.03 12.13 20.85
C VAL A 146 -6.54 12.28 20.59
N LEU A 147 -7.15 11.40 19.79
CA LEU A 147 -8.61 11.28 19.68
C LEU A 147 -9.22 10.98 21.06
N GLY A 148 -8.79 9.92 21.73
CA GLY A 148 -9.31 9.54 23.05
C GLY A 148 -9.03 10.59 24.14
N TRP A 149 -7.87 11.25 24.10
CA TRP A 149 -7.58 12.37 25.01
C TRP A 149 -8.58 13.51 24.78
N SER A 150 -8.80 13.94 23.54
CA SER A 150 -9.71 15.04 23.28
C SER A 150 -11.17 14.73 23.67
N GLU A 151 -11.61 13.47 23.55
CA GLU A 151 -12.92 13.02 24.07
C GLU A 151 -12.99 13.15 25.59
N GLY A 152 -11.98 12.63 26.31
CA GLY A 152 -11.92 12.72 27.76
C GLY A 152 -11.86 14.17 28.28
N ALA A 153 -11.12 15.03 27.59
CA ALA A 153 -10.97 16.44 27.95
C ALA A 153 -12.25 17.27 27.69
N THR A 154 -13.05 16.88 26.69
CA THR A 154 -14.30 17.60 26.31
C THR A 154 -15.56 17.03 26.96
N ALA A 155 -15.48 15.87 27.63
CA ALA A 155 -16.62 15.25 28.30
C ALA A 155 -17.27 16.18 29.35
N PRO A 156 -18.61 16.39 29.31
CA PRO A 156 -19.31 17.26 30.24
C PRO A 156 -19.27 16.72 31.68
N ALA A 157 -19.01 17.60 32.66
CA ALA A 157 -18.87 17.23 34.08
C ALA A 157 -20.12 16.52 34.66
N LYS A 158 -21.29 16.73 34.07
CA LYS A 158 -22.59 16.24 34.55
C LYS A 158 -23.03 14.88 33.94
N GLN A 159 -22.25 14.25 33.06
CA GLN A 159 -22.65 12.96 32.46
C GLN A 159 -22.32 11.71 33.29
N VAL A 160 -21.75 11.83 34.50
CA VAL A 160 -21.42 10.66 35.33
C VAL A 160 -22.55 10.31 36.30
N ILE A 161 -23.71 9.94 35.77
CA ILE A 161 -24.53 8.89 36.42
C ILE A 161 -24.83 7.83 35.35
N ALA A 162 -23.80 7.35 34.67
CA ALA A 162 -23.91 6.03 34.06
C ALA A 162 -23.98 5.01 35.22
N PRO A 163 -24.90 4.03 35.21
CA PRO A 163 -24.95 3.01 36.26
C PRO A 163 -23.58 2.35 36.39
N ARG A 164 -23.09 2.14 37.63
CA ARG A 164 -21.74 1.62 37.93
C ARG A 164 -21.36 0.38 37.10
N ARG A 165 -22.34 -0.47 36.76
CA ARG A 165 -22.17 -1.62 35.85
C ARG A 165 -21.74 -1.23 34.43
N SER A 166 -22.35 -0.21 33.83
CA SER A 166 -22.00 0.31 32.50
C SER A 166 -20.57 0.84 32.46
N LEU A 167 -20.16 1.58 33.50
CA LEU A 167 -18.79 2.10 33.59
C LEU A 167 -17.74 0.99 33.81
N ALA A 168 -18.06 -0.03 34.61
CA ALA A 168 -17.18 -1.18 34.82
C ALA A 168 -17.03 -2.03 33.55
N LEU A 169 -18.12 -2.23 32.79
CA LEU A 169 -18.11 -2.90 31.49
C LEU A 169 -17.28 -2.12 30.46
N GLN A 170 -17.46 -0.80 30.36
CA GLN A 170 -16.69 0.05 29.46
C GLN A 170 -15.18 0.06 29.81
N ARG A 171 -14.84 0.14 31.10
CA ARG A 171 -13.44 0.03 31.56
C ARG A 171 -12.86 -1.34 31.29
N GLY A 172 -13.61 -2.41 31.58
CA GLY A 172 -13.20 -3.79 31.29
C GLY A 172 -12.96 -4.01 29.80
N ALA A 173 -13.86 -3.52 28.95
CA ALA A 173 -13.72 -3.56 27.49
C ALA A 173 -12.49 -2.75 27.02
N GLY A 174 -12.27 -1.56 27.56
CA GLY A 174 -11.09 -0.74 27.24
C GLY A 174 -9.77 -1.40 27.65
N ILE A 175 -9.72 -2.00 28.84
CA ILE A 175 -8.55 -2.76 29.32
C ILE A 175 -8.32 -3.99 28.43
N ALA A 176 -9.38 -4.74 28.13
CA ALA A 176 -9.30 -5.91 27.26
C ALA A 176 -8.81 -5.53 25.85
N ALA A 177 -9.32 -4.44 25.27
CA ALA A 177 -8.87 -3.91 23.99
C ALA A 177 -7.40 -3.47 24.05
N GLY A 178 -6.97 -2.83 25.14
CA GLY A 178 -5.57 -2.45 25.36
C GLY A 178 -4.64 -3.66 25.46
N ILE A 179 -5.03 -4.69 26.22
CA ILE A 179 -4.28 -5.96 26.33
C ILE A 179 -4.20 -6.64 24.97
N LEU A 180 -5.32 -6.72 24.23
CA LEU A 180 -5.34 -7.30 22.89
C LEU A 180 -4.40 -6.53 21.94
N ALA A 181 -4.43 -5.19 21.95
CA ALA A 181 -3.54 -4.36 21.14
C ALA A 181 -2.06 -4.61 21.48
N LEU A 182 -1.72 -4.74 22.77
CA LEU A 182 -0.37 -5.10 23.21
C LEU A 182 0.05 -6.49 22.72
N LEU A 183 -0.82 -7.50 22.85
CA LEU A 183 -0.57 -8.86 22.37
C LEU A 183 -0.38 -8.91 20.85
N LEU A 184 -1.22 -8.20 20.08
CA LEU A 184 -1.08 -8.10 18.63
C LEU A 184 0.20 -7.37 18.23
N THR A 185 0.60 -6.33 18.97
CA THR A 185 1.86 -5.61 18.74
C THR A 185 3.07 -6.51 19.04
N ALA A 186 3.03 -7.28 20.13
CA ALA A 186 4.07 -8.26 20.44
C ALA A 186 4.15 -9.35 19.37
N LYS A 187 3.00 -9.87 18.90
CA LYS A 187 2.96 -10.83 17.78
C LYS A 187 3.52 -10.23 16.50
N ALA A 188 3.18 -8.98 16.17
CA ALA A 188 3.74 -8.28 15.02
C ALA A 188 5.26 -8.11 15.16
N ALA A 189 5.78 -7.75 16.34
CA ALA A 189 7.22 -7.66 16.56
C ALA A 189 7.94 -9.00 16.36
N LEU A 190 7.34 -10.11 16.84
CA LEU A 190 7.86 -11.47 16.62
C LEU A 190 7.85 -11.86 15.14
N ASP A 191 6.73 -11.65 14.45
CA ASP A 191 6.59 -11.96 13.03
C ASP A 191 7.55 -11.11 12.18
N TYR A 192 7.74 -9.84 12.55
CA TYR A 192 8.69 -8.95 11.91
C TYR A 192 10.12 -9.46 12.06
N ALA A 193 10.55 -9.82 13.28
CA ALA A 193 11.89 -10.34 13.52
C ALA A 193 12.16 -11.60 12.69
N ARG A 194 11.18 -12.51 12.58
CA ARG A 194 11.27 -13.72 11.74
C ARG A 194 11.33 -13.40 10.25
N THR A 195 10.49 -12.48 9.78
CA THR A 195 10.49 -12.08 8.37
C THR A 195 11.76 -11.33 7.99
N ALA A 196 12.32 -10.51 8.88
CA ALA A 196 13.55 -9.79 8.64
C ALA A 196 14.72 -10.75 8.37
N GLU A 197 14.73 -11.91 9.03
CA GLU A 197 15.74 -12.95 8.83
C GLU A 197 15.70 -13.55 7.42
N ILE A 198 14.58 -13.51 6.70
CA ILE A 198 14.50 -13.91 5.28
C ILE A 198 15.47 -13.11 4.41
N TYR A 199 15.71 -11.87 4.80
CA TYR A 199 16.56 -10.91 4.10
C TYR A 199 17.94 -10.77 4.75
N SER A 200 18.31 -11.69 5.64
CA SER A 200 19.65 -11.71 6.21
C SER A 200 20.70 -12.10 5.17
N GLY A 201 21.97 -11.81 5.44
CA GLY A 201 23.06 -12.14 4.54
C GLY A 201 23.39 -13.64 4.47
N ASP A 202 22.83 -14.44 5.38
CA ASP A 202 23.00 -15.88 5.43
C ASP A 202 21.86 -16.56 4.64
N ALA A 203 22.23 -17.18 3.52
CA ALA A 203 21.26 -17.82 2.63
C ALA A 203 20.55 -19.03 3.26
N GLU A 204 21.21 -19.79 4.14
CA GLU A 204 20.59 -20.95 4.80
C GLU A 204 19.56 -20.47 5.84
N GLN A 205 19.95 -19.50 6.66
CA GLN A 205 19.05 -18.90 7.65
C GLN A 205 17.85 -18.23 6.98
N GLY A 206 18.07 -17.48 5.90
CA GLY A 206 16.98 -16.84 5.14
C GLY A 206 16.00 -17.85 4.53
N LEU A 207 16.49 -19.00 4.05
CA LEU A 207 15.63 -20.07 3.53
C LEU A 207 14.76 -20.70 4.62
N LEU A 208 15.35 -21.00 5.79
CA LEU A 208 14.62 -21.56 6.94
C LEU A 208 13.59 -20.56 7.48
N ALA A 209 14.00 -19.30 7.67
CA ALA A 209 13.11 -18.23 8.09
C ALA A 209 11.91 -18.06 7.16
N ARG A 210 12.13 -18.18 5.84
CA ARG A 210 11.05 -18.09 4.84
C ARG A 210 10.06 -19.23 4.96
N GLN A 211 10.51 -20.47 5.19
CA GLN A 211 9.60 -21.61 5.38
C GLN A 211 8.70 -21.43 6.60
N VAL A 212 9.28 -20.99 7.72
CA VAL A 212 8.52 -20.72 8.96
C VAL A 212 7.54 -19.57 8.75
N ALA A 213 7.99 -18.46 8.14
CA ALA A 213 7.18 -17.28 7.91
C ALA A 213 5.96 -17.55 7.01
N MET A 214 6.04 -18.50 6.08
CA MET A 214 4.93 -18.87 5.20
C MET A 214 3.79 -19.61 5.93
N HIS A 215 4.04 -20.17 7.12
CA HIS A 215 3.06 -20.93 7.89
C HIS A 215 2.58 -20.21 9.15
N ASP A 216 3.50 -19.57 9.89
CA ASP A 216 3.22 -19.09 11.27
C ASP A 216 3.00 -17.58 11.39
N ASN A 217 3.30 -16.80 10.34
CA ASN A 217 3.15 -15.36 10.38
C ASN A 217 1.71 -14.93 10.12
N TRP A 218 1.27 -13.90 10.82
CA TRP A 218 -0.06 -13.32 10.66
C TRP A 218 0.00 -11.98 9.91
N PHE A 219 1.05 -11.20 10.17
CA PHE A 219 1.15 -9.82 9.68
C PHE A 219 2.03 -9.66 8.44
N PHE A 220 3.11 -10.43 8.34
CA PHE A 220 4.18 -10.20 7.35
C PHE A 220 4.32 -11.32 6.32
N VAL A 221 3.27 -12.14 6.13
CA VAL A 221 3.23 -13.17 5.08
C VAL A 221 3.48 -12.58 3.69
N PRO A 222 2.94 -11.41 3.30
CA PRO A 222 3.19 -10.83 1.98
C PRO A 222 4.68 -10.54 1.70
N LEU A 223 5.48 -10.24 2.73
CA LEU A 223 6.93 -10.05 2.60
C LEU A 223 7.67 -11.38 2.41
N ALA A 224 7.21 -12.46 3.04
CA ALA A 224 7.75 -13.80 2.79
C ALA A 224 7.41 -14.30 1.38
N GLN A 225 6.16 -14.05 0.95
CA GLN A 225 5.70 -14.35 -0.41
C GLN A 225 6.47 -13.56 -1.47
N PHE A 226 6.78 -12.28 -1.22
CA PHE A 226 7.63 -11.49 -2.09
C PHE A 226 9.01 -12.15 -2.31
N ALA A 227 9.69 -12.52 -1.22
CA ALA A 227 10.98 -13.21 -1.29
C ALA A 227 10.89 -14.55 -2.03
N GLN A 228 9.78 -15.27 -1.89
CA GLN A 228 9.54 -16.50 -2.66
C GLN A 228 9.33 -16.19 -4.16
N ALA A 229 8.46 -15.22 -4.47
CA ALA A 229 8.14 -14.81 -5.83
C ALA A 229 9.38 -14.28 -6.59
N ALA A 230 10.29 -13.61 -5.89
CA ALA A 230 11.55 -13.10 -6.46
C ALA A 230 12.48 -14.23 -6.96
N THR A 231 12.33 -15.44 -6.43
CA THR A 231 13.09 -16.63 -6.87
C THR A 231 12.45 -17.38 -8.03
N VAL A 232 11.22 -17.02 -8.45
CA VAL A 232 10.52 -17.72 -9.53
C VAL A 232 11.21 -17.46 -10.86
N LEU A 233 11.76 -18.52 -11.45
CA LEU A 233 12.18 -18.57 -12.84
C LEU A 233 11.93 -20.00 -13.34
N PRO A 234 10.90 -20.24 -14.18
CA PRO A 234 10.54 -21.60 -14.55
C PRO A 234 11.61 -22.22 -15.44
N ALA A 235 12.03 -23.45 -15.12
CA ALA A 235 12.94 -24.20 -15.97
C ALA A 235 12.37 -24.38 -17.39
N PRO A 236 13.21 -24.53 -18.43
CA PRO A 236 12.73 -24.78 -19.80
C PRO A 236 11.80 -26.00 -19.89
N ALA A 237 12.02 -27.03 -19.07
CA ALA A 237 11.21 -28.24 -19.02
C ALA A 237 9.99 -28.17 -18.07
N ALA A 238 9.74 -27.04 -17.41
CA ALA A 238 8.63 -26.89 -16.47
C ALA A 238 7.27 -27.16 -17.13
N GLY A 239 6.47 -28.03 -16.51
CA GLY A 239 5.13 -28.37 -16.98
C GLY A 239 4.07 -27.32 -16.64
N ARG A 240 2.89 -27.43 -17.26
CA ARG A 240 1.78 -26.45 -17.11
C ARG A 240 1.35 -26.23 -15.66
N THR A 241 1.27 -27.29 -14.85
CA THR A 241 0.86 -27.19 -13.43
C THR A 241 1.85 -26.35 -12.61
N GLN A 242 3.15 -26.53 -12.83
CA GLN A 242 4.16 -25.72 -12.15
C GLN A 242 4.04 -24.25 -12.56
N LEU A 243 3.91 -23.98 -13.87
CA LEU A 243 3.74 -22.63 -14.38
C LEU A 243 2.49 -21.93 -13.81
N GLN A 244 1.39 -22.66 -13.60
CA GLN A 244 0.19 -22.12 -12.96
C GLN A 244 0.42 -21.78 -11.48
N THR A 245 1.15 -22.61 -10.75
CA THR A 245 1.54 -22.33 -9.36
C THR A 245 2.45 -21.11 -9.27
N ASP A 246 3.45 -21.03 -10.15
CA ASP A 246 4.37 -19.90 -10.26
C ASP A 246 3.61 -18.60 -10.58
N LEU A 247 2.66 -18.66 -11.53
CA LEU A 247 1.81 -17.52 -11.88
C LEU A 247 0.98 -17.06 -10.68
N ALA A 248 0.35 -17.99 -9.95
CA ALA A 248 -0.49 -17.64 -8.80
C ALA A 248 0.32 -16.96 -7.68
N LEU A 249 1.57 -17.37 -7.46
CA LEU A 249 2.47 -16.72 -6.51
C LEU A 249 2.89 -15.32 -6.97
N LEU A 250 3.24 -15.19 -8.25
CA LEU A 250 3.62 -13.91 -8.86
C LEU A 250 2.44 -12.92 -8.92
N ASP A 251 1.23 -13.39 -9.21
CA ASP A 251 0.00 -12.60 -9.19
C ASP A 251 -0.21 -11.98 -7.80
N ARG A 252 -0.17 -12.79 -6.73
CA ARG A 252 -0.37 -12.29 -5.36
C ARG A 252 0.69 -11.30 -4.89
N SER A 253 1.92 -11.43 -5.39
CA SER A 253 3.05 -10.61 -4.93
C SER A 253 3.27 -9.35 -5.77
N SER A 254 3.17 -9.45 -7.10
CA SER A 254 3.54 -8.35 -7.99
C SER A 254 2.65 -7.10 -7.86
N HIS A 255 1.35 -7.27 -7.58
CA HIS A 255 0.43 -6.15 -7.42
C HIS A 255 0.54 -5.43 -6.07
N ALA A 256 1.02 -6.12 -5.03
CA ALA A 256 1.21 -5.52 -3.72
C ALA A 256 2.44 -4.61 -3.68
N TRP A 257 3.49 -4.96 -4.41
CA TRP A 257 4.81 -4.33 -4.30
C TRP A 257 5.24 -3.55 -5.55
N GLY A 258 4.69 -3.86 -6.73
CA GLY A 258 5.04 -3.16 -7.96
C GLY A 258 6.48 -3.38 -8.44
N ASP A 259 7.12 -4.48 -8.08
CA ASP A 259 8.51 -4.72 -8.44
C ASP A 259 8.67 -5.10 -9.93
N PRO A 260 9.46 -4.35 -10.74
CA PRO A 260 9.69 -4.68 -12.15
C PRO A 260 10.30 -6.06 -12.39
N GLY A 261 11.05 -6.59 -11.42
CA GLY A 261 11.61 -7.94 -11.44
C GLY A 261 10.54 -9.02 -11.33
N LEU A 262 9.56 -8.85 -10.43
CA LEU A 262 8.39 -9.73 -10.33
C LEU A 262 7.50 -9.63 -11.56
N LEU A 263 7.27 -8.42 -12.07
CA LEU A 263 6.48 -8.20 -13.30
C LEU A 263 7.15 -8.89 -14.50
N SER A 264 8.48 -8.83 -14.61
CA SER A 264 9.23 -9.55 -15.64
C SER A 264 9.06 -11.07 -15.57
N ARG A 265 9.17 -11.64 -14.37
CA ARG A 265 8.96 -13.08 -14.16
C ARG A 265 7.53 -13.49 -14.50
N ARG A 266 6.55 -12.66 -14.12
CA ARG A 266 5.14 -12.89 -14.42
C ARG A 266 4.86 -12.84 -15.92
N MET A 267 5.42 -11.88 -16.65
CA MET A 267 5.38 -11.83 -18.11
C MET A 267 5.95 -13.11 -18.74
N ILE A 268 7.09 -13.59 -18.25
CA ILE A 268 7.72 -14.84 -18.73
C ILE A 268 6.82 -16.05 -18.49
N VAL A 269 6.25 -16.20 -17.29
CA VAL A 269 5.36 -17.31 -16.96
C VAL A 269 4.08 -17.27 -17.82
N LEU A 270 3.53 -16.07 -18.07
CA LEU A 270 2.38 -15.89 -18.97
C LEU A 270 2.71 -16.33 -20.41
N LEU A 271 3.87 -15.93 -20.94
CA LEU A 271 4.32 -16.40 -22.26
C LEU A 271 4.46 -17.93 -22.30
N ARG A 272 5.08 -18.52 -21.28
CA ARG A 272 5.24 -19.99 -21.15
C ARG A 272 3.91 -20.74 -21.05
N LEU A 273 2.85 -20.09 -20.57
CA LEU A 273 1.50 -20.65 -20.50
C LEU A 273 0.69 -20.47 -21.80
N GLY A 274 1.23 -19.73 -22.79
CA GLY A 274 0.53 -19.35 -24.02
C GLY A 274 -0.39 -18.13 -23.86
N GLU A 275 -0.30 -17.41 -22.74
CA GLU A 275 -1.14 -16.26 -22.39
C GLU A 275 -0.53 -14.95 -22.92
N THR A 276 -0.12 -14.93 -24.20
CA THR A 276 0.66 -13.84 -24.81
C THR A 276 0.00 -12.47 -24.63
N GLN A 277 -1.31 -12.38 -24.81
CA GLN A 277 -2.01 -11.09 -24.69
C GLN A 277 -1.89 -10.52 -23.27
N LYS A 278 -2.05 -11.36 -22.23
CA LYS A 278 -1.88 -10.95 -20.83
C LYS A 278 -0.44 -10.50 -20.56
N ALA A 279 0.55 -11.17 -21.13
CA ALA A 279 1.96 -10.78 -20.99
C ALA A 279 2.24 -9.40 -21.63
N LEU A 280 1.69 -9.15 -22.81
CA LEU A 280 1.83 -7.86 -23.51
C LEU A 280 1.11 -6.73 -22.76
N ASP A 281 -0.05 -7.01 -22.20
CA ASP A 281 -0.80 -6.03 -21.42
C ASP A 281 -0.09 -5.70 -20.10
N LEU A 282 0.48 -6.71 -19.45
CA LEU A 282 1.34 -6.54 -18.28
C LEU A 282 2.61 -5.73 -18.62
N ALA A 283 3.18 -5.91 -19.82
CA ALA A 283 4.30 -5.09 -20.30
C ALA A 283 3.90 -3.62 -20.46
N ARG A 284 2.67 -3.34 -20.95
CA ARG A 284 2.14 -1.97 -21.03
C ARG A 284 1.94 -1.39 -19.64
N TYR A 285 1.32 -2.14 -18.73
CA TYR A 285 1.22 -1.72 -17.32
C TYR A 285 2.58 -1.37 -16.75
N THR A 286 3.57 -2.26 -16.93
CA THR A 286 4.93 -2.06 -16.44
C THR A 286 5.56 -0.79 -17.05
N ALA A 287 5.36 -0.55 -18.34
CA ALA A 287 5.86 0.64 -19.02
C ALA A 287 5.19 1.94 -18.52
N HIS A 288 3.91 1.92 -18.18
CA HIS A 288 3.17 3.09 -17.69
C HIS A 288 3.40 3.35 -16.18
N ALA A 289 3.32 2.30 -15.36
CA ALA A 289 3.45 2.38 -13.91
C ALA A 289 4.90 2.54 -13.45
N PHE A 290 5.84 1.93 -14.16
CA PHE A 290 7.27 1.92 -13.80
C PHE A 290 8.13 2.50 -14.92
N TRP A 291 7.65 3.56 -15.57
CA TRP A 291 8.27 4.16 -16.76
C TRP A 291 9.76 4.51 -16.55
N ARG A 292 10.17 4.85 -15.32
CA ARG A 292 11.57 5.11 -14.95
C ARG A 292 12.45 3.86 -15.04
N TYR A 293 11.93 2.71 -14.64
CA TYR A 293 12.66 1.43 -14.61
C TYR A 293 12.45 0.61 -15.88
N ALA A 294 11.38 0.86 -16.63
CA ALA A 294 11.01 0.11 -17.82
C ALA A 294 12.16 -0.03 -18.86
N PRO A 295 13.01 0.99 -19.13
CA PRO A 295 14.17 0.82 -19.99
C PRO A 295 15.18 -0.21 -19.47
N GLN A 296 15.48 -0.18 -18.17
CA GLN A 296 16.39 -1.14 -17.53
C GLN A 296 15.78 -2.55 -17.53
N THR A 297 14.49 -2.66 -17.22
CA THR A 297 13.72 -3.90 -17.32
C THR A 297 13.79 -4.47 -18.74
N ALA A 298 13.62 -3.65 -19.78
CA ALA A 298 13.74 -4.06 -21.17
C ALA A 298 15.12 -4.64 -21.52
N THR A 299 16.20 -4.07 -20.98
CA THR A 299 17.56 -4.56 -21.23
C THR A 299 17.79 -5.94 -20.61
N GLY A 300 17.31 -6.18 -19.39
CA GLY A 300 17.46 -7.47 -18.70
C GLY A 300 16.47 -8.56 -19.15
N PHE A 301 15.29 -8.18 -19.65
CA PHE A 301 14.18 -9.11 -19.89
C PHE A 301 14.53 -10.26 -20.85
N GLY A 302 15.26 -9.99 -21.94
CA GLY A 302 15.58 -10.99 -22.95
C GLY A 302 16.49 -12.11 -22.43
N ALA A 303 17.47 -11.78 -21.58
CA ALA A 303 18.35 -12.77 -20.97
C ALA A 303 17.57 -13.67 -20.00
N LEU A 304 16.75 -13.05 -19.13
CA LEU A 304 15.90 -13.75 -18.18
C LEU A 304 14.89 -14.68 -18.88
N ALA A 305 14.27 -14.22 -19.97
CA ALA A 305 13.34 -15.03 -20.77
C ALA A 305 14.05 -16.20 -21.45
N ALA A 306 15.29 -16.02 -21.92
CA ALA A 306 16.07 -17.08 -22.53
C ALA A 306 16.44 -18.19 -21.53
N GLU A 307 16.77 -17.84 -20.28
CA GLU A 307 16.99 -18.81 -19.19
C GLU A 307 15.73 -19.63 -18.89
N ALA A 308 14.55 -19.01 -19.04
CA ALA A 308 13.26 -19.66 -18.91
C ALA A 308 12.80 -20.41 -20.18
N GLY A 309 13.68 -20.64 -21.17
CA GLY A 309 13.37 -21.42 -22.37
C GLY A 309 12.63 -20.66 -23.49
N LEU A 310 12.55 -19.33 -23.43
CA LEU A 310 11.94 -18.48 -24.46
C LEU A 310 12.99 -17.85 -25.40
N ARG A 311 14.14 -18.51 -25.61
CA ARG A 311 15.20 -17.99 -26.48
C ARG A 311 14.70 -17.92 -27.92
N GLY A 312 14.74 -16.73 -28.51
CA GLY A 312 14.30 -16.49 -29.89
C GLY A 312 12.78 -16.35 -30.05
N ASP A 313 12.02 -16.33 -28.95
CA ASP A 313 10.59 -16.09 -28.99
C ASP A 313 10.28 -14.65 -29.47
N PRO A 314 9.45 -14.46 -30.51
CA PRO A 314 9.13 -13.14 -31.04
C PRO A 314 8.35 -12.26 -30.05
N ASP A 315 7.58 -12.84 -29.13
CA ASP A 315 6.82 -12.10 -28.13
C ASP A 315 7.74 -11.50 -27.05
N VAL A 316 8.91 -12.10 -26.80
CA VAL A 316 9.94 -11.50 -25.95
C VAL A 316 10.42 -10.18 -26.53
N ALA A 317 10.68 -10.14 -27.84
CA ALA A 317 11.09 -8.91 -28.52
C ALA A 317 9.96 -7.85 -28.51
N ARG A 318 8.69 -8.26 -28.64
CA ARG A 318 7.52 -7.37 -28.53
C ARG A 318 7.42 -6.75 -27.15
N ILE A 319 7.59 -7.53 -26.08
CA ILE A 319 7.60 -7.02 -24.69
C ILE A 319 8.73 -6.01 -24.49
N GLN A 320 9.96 -6.34 -24.92
CA GLN A 320 11.09 -5.41 -24.82
C GLN A 320 10.81 -4.10 -25.58
N ALA A 321 10.18 -4.17 -26.75
CA ALA A 321 9.81 -2.99 -27.53
C ALA A 321 8.75 -2.12 -26.81
N ILE A 322 7.78 -2.73 -26.12
CA ILE A 322 6.80 -2.01 -25.29
C ILE A 322 7.51 -1.28 -24.14
N LEU A 323 8.34 -2.00 -23.39
CA LEU A 323 9.06 -1.47 -22.23
C LEU A 323 10.02 -0.32 -22.60
N ARG A 324 10.70 -0.40 -23.75
CA ARG A 324 11.58 0.69 -24.26
C ARG A 324 10.81 1.94 -24.67
N LYS A 325 9.52 1.81 -25.00
CA LYS A 325 8.65 2.92 -25.40
C LYS A 325 7.85 3.50 -24.22
N ALA A 326 8.27 3.23 -22.99
CA ALA A 326 7.62 3.77 -21.81
C ALA A 326 7.49 5.32 -21.88
N PRO A 327 6.30 5.87 -21.54
CA PRO A 327 6.07 7.30 -21.58
C PRO A 327 6.92 8.00 -20.52
N VAL A 328 7.85 8.85 -20.95
CA VAL A 328 8.70 9.64 -20.05
C VAL A 328 7.89 10.82 -19.50
N LEU A 329 7.55 10.78 -18.22
CA LEU A 329 7.08 11.96 -17.51
C LEU A 329 8.28 12.91 -17.35
N ARG A 330 8.21 14.10 -17.96
CA ARG A 330 9.36 15.00 -18.17
C ARG A 330 10.26 15.12 -16.93
N ARG A 331 11.52 14.72 -17.09
CA ARG A 331 12.62 15.17 -16.24
C ARG A 331 12.82 16.67 -16.46
N ILE A 332 12.98 17.45 -15.41
CA ILE A 332 13.62 18.75 -15.57
C ILE A 332 15.07 18.43 -15.95
N VAL A 333 15.38 18.49 -17.25
CA VAL A 333 16.77 18.37 -17.70
C VAL A 333 17.44 19.66 -17.26
N VAL A 334 18.11 19.63 -16.11
CA VAL A 334 19.04 20.70 -15.73
C VAL A 334 20.19 20.61 -16.75
N PRO A 335 20.40 21.63 -17.60
CA PRO A 335 21.53 21.62 -18.52
C PRO A 335 22.81 21.48 -17.70
N ARG A 336 23.68 20.53 -18.08
CA ARG A 336 25.07 20.58 -17.59
C ARG A 336 25.69 21.81 -18.25
N GLN A 337 25.86 22.89 -17.48
CA GLN A 337 26.78 23.97 -17.84
C GLN A 337 28.21 23.54 -17.53
#